data_AF-A0A2E8FL88-F1
#
_entry.id   AF-A0A2E8FL88-F1
#
_cell.length_a   1.000
_cell.length_b   1.000
_cell.length_c   1.000
_cell.angle_alpha   90.00
_cell.angle_beta   90.00
_cell.angle_gamma   90.00
#
_symmetry.space_group_name_H-M   'P 1'
#
loop_
_entity.id
_entity.type
_entity.pdbx_description
1 polymer ?
#
loop_
_entity_poly.entity_id
_entity_poly.type
_entity_poly.pdbx_seq_one_letter_code
_entity_poly.pdbx_strand_id
1 'polypeptide(L)'
;MAIEFQCPYCTAMIRVGDDAAGKRGKCPKCATTLMVPRPQAPGSATGPVDGIDQSPDDDIVIPELVPEIQTGPQASVTSRVRRRRRKQGGLLFPLVCGGVLLLVITVVWFLNDPSRFRGSLTGELTAVIAEPESLEPRTIDAELVSGAADTFTDLVESLAERPGRIRSNAMLVTFGGADGRVSVRVEPGAGFRLVRVSLAAAPGLKEFVASESSRLDRLRRKDLTTQLSKLLAEWQTARDNDELFDRWPSYRDTLGLATMVGGVGHHAIAVTGRQELRCLFEGDGALYFLVPVKLNRFQLTGRRRSDGSVPFPAEYQVRVVAAEGQEP
;
A
#
# COMPACT_ATOMS: atom_id res chain seq x y z
N MET A 1 -3.74 32.72 7.85
CA MET A 1 -3.08 31.90 6.80
C MET A 1 -4.15 31.09 6.07
N ALA A 2 -3.77 30.40 4.99
CA ALA A 2 -4.69 29.58 4.21
C ALA A 2 -4.34 28.10 4.42
N ILE A 3 -5.33 27.29 4.76
CA ILE A 3 -5.22 25.83 4.86
C ILE A 3 -5.47 25.26 3.46
N GLU A 4 -4.49 24.53 2.94
CA GLU A 4 -4.58 23.83 1.66
C GLU A 4 -4.64 22.32 1.90
N PHE A 5 -5.68 21.67 1.37
CA PHE A 5 -5.85 20.23 1.46
C PHE A 5 -6.63 19.68 0.26
N GLN A 6 -6.51 18.38 0.00
CA GLN A 6 -7.24 17.73 -1.08
C GLN A 6 -8.59 17.20 -0.60
N CYS A 7 -9.64 17.41 -1.38
CA CYS A 7 -10.95 16.82 -1.13
C CYS A 7 -10.84 15.28 -1.22
N PRO A 8 -11.24 14.51 -0.20
CA PRO A 8 -11.15 13.04 -0.26
C PRO A 8 -12.11 12.44 -1.30
N TYR A 9 -13.13 13.19 -1.74
CA TYR A 9 -14.15 12.71 -2.67
C TYR A 9 -13.78 12.93 -4.13
N CYS A 10 -13.39 14.16 -4.50
CA CYS A 10 -13.14 14.55 -5.89
C CYS A 10 -11.70 14.96 -6.18
N THR A 11 -10.78 14.77 -5.21
CA THR A 11 -9.35 15.08 -5.29
C THR A 11 -9.00 16.53 -5.66
N ALA A 12 -10.00 17.42 -5.67
CA ALA A 12 -9.80 18.84 -5.89
C ALA A 12 -8.99 19.46 -4.74
N MET A 13 -8.03 20.32 -5.09
CA MET A 13 -7.31 21.14 -4.12
C MET A 13 -8.24 22.23 -3.59
N ILE A 14 -8.46 22.23 -2.28
CA ILE A 14 -9.30 23.18 -1.56
C ILE A 14 -8.38 24.10 -0.77
N ARG A 15 -8.61 25.41 -0.90
CA ARG A 15 -7.94 26.46 -0.13
C ARG A 15 -8.98 27.24 0.66
N VAL A 16 -8.88 27.20 1.98
CA VAL A 16 -9.79 27.88 2.91
C VAL A 16 -9.00 28.70 3.92
N GLY A 17 -9.60 29.73 4.51
CA GLY A 17 -8.97 30.48 5.60
C GLY A 17 -8.83 29.63 6.87
N ASP A 18 -7.88 29.99 7.74
CA ASP A 18 -7.69 29.31 9.04
C ASP A 18 -8.95 29.35 9.93
N ASP A 19 -9.82 30.34 9.72
CA ASP A 19 -11.11 30.48 10.40
C ASP A 19 -12.07 29.31 10.08
N ALA A 20 -11.82 28.58 9.00
CA ALA A 20 -12.56 27.39 8.63
C ALA A 20 -12.03 26.11 9.31
N ALA A 21 -10.89 26.16 10.01
CA ALA A 21 -10.27 25.00 10.64
C ALA A 21 -11.20 24.28 11.62
N GLY A 22 -11.39 22.97 11.43
CA GLY A 22 -12.29 22.15 12.23
C GLY A 22 -13.79 22.39 11.99
N LYS A 23 -14.17 23.26 11.04
CA LYS A 23 -15.58 23.45 10.65
C LYS A 23 -15.96 22.51 9.50
N ARG A 24 -17.26 22.25 9.37
CA ARG A 24 -17.85 21.54 8.21
C ARG A 24 -18.04 22.54 7.07
N GLY A 25 -17.47 22.25 5.91
CA GLY A 25 -17.61 23.04 4.68
C GLY A 25 -17.98 22.17 3.48
N LYS A 26 -18.53 22.77 2.43
CA LYS A 26 -18.80 22.06 1.17
C LYS A 26 -17.63 22.20 0.22
N CYS A 27 -17.25 21.11 -0.44
CA CYS A 27 -16.28 21.18 -1.52
C CYS A 27 -16.81 22.05 -2.68
N PRO A 28 -16.05 23.03 -3.19
CA PRO A 28 -16.48 23.87 -4.31
C PRO A 28 -16.55 23.12 -5.65
N LYS A 29 -16.01 21.90 -5.74
CA LYS A 29 -16.02 21.08 -6.97
C LYS A 29 -17.09 19.99 -6.97
N CYS A 30 -17.34 19.32 -5.85
CA CYS A 30 -18.30 18.21 -5.79
C CYS A 30 -19.47 18.43 -4.82
N ALA A 31 -19.54 19.59 -4.16
CA ALA A 31 -20.55 19.97 -3.16
C ALA A 31 -20.63 19.07 -1.92
N THR A 32 -19.77 18.05 -1.79
CA THR A 32 -19.73 17.15 -0.63
C THR A 32 -19.30 17.90 0.63
N THR A 33 -20.01 17.66 1.73
CA THR A 33 -19.70 18.20 3.05
C THR A 33 -18.49 17.46 3.64
N LEU A 34 -17.47 18.20 4.06
CA LEU A 34 -16.22 17.69 4.60
C LEU A 34 -15.72 18.58 5.75
N MET A 35 -14.91 18.01 6.64
CA MET A 35 -14.33 18.73 7.77
C MET A 35 -12.96 19.29 7.37
N VAL A 36 -12.74 20.59 7.59
CA VAL A 36 -11.44 21.22 7.31
C VAL A 36 -10.44 20.77 8.38
N PRO A 37 -9.29 20.17 8.01
CA PRO A 37 -8.29 19.73 8.98
C PRO A 37 -7.70 20.94 9.73
N ARG A 38 -7.48 20.80 11.05
CA ARG A 38 -6.74 21.81 11.81
C ARG A 38 -5.25 21.62 11.54
N PRO A 39 -4.52 22.64 11.06
CA PRO A 39 -3.07 22.55 11.00
C PRO A 39 -2.56 22.33 12.42
N GLN A 40 -1.94 21.17 12.67
CA GLN A 40 -1.18 20.98 13.90
C GLN A 40 -0.05 22.00 13.86
N ALA A 41 0.00 22.89 14.84
CA ALA A 41 1.21 23.63 15.11
C ALA A 41 2.34 22.60 15.34
N PRO A 42 3.54 22.78 14.77
CA PRO A 42 4.68 21.96 15.15
C PRO A 42 5.00 22.25 16.64
N GLY A 43 4.38 21.50 17.54
CA GLY A 43 4.72 21.44 18.96
C GLY A 43 5.82 20.40 19.16
N SER A 44 6.89 20.72 19.90
CA SER A 44 6.84 20.68 21.36
C SER A 44 6.30 19.33 21.85
N ALA A 45 7.22 18.38 22.03
CA ALA A 45 7.02 17.26 22.92
C ALA A 45 7.30 17.76 24.35
N THR A 46 6.27 17.76 25.18
CA THR A 46 6.33 17.98 26.63
C THR A 46 6.31 16.59 27.30
N GLY A 47 7.15 16.34 28.31
CA GLY A 47 6.82 15.32 29.34
C GLY A 47 5.86 15.93 30.37
N PRO A 48 5.70 15.37 31.58
CA PRO A 48 5.79 13.99 32.07
C PRO A 48 4.43 13.51 32.65
N VAL A 49 4.28 12.25 33.05
CA VAL A 49 3.25 11.84 34.04
C VAL A 49 3.66 10.56 34.78
N ASP A 50 3.78 10.73 36.10
CA ASP A 50 3.74 9.70 37.14
C ASP A 50 2.34 9.09 37.28
N GLY A 51 2.29 7.85 37.78
CA GLY A 51 1.37 7.49 38.86
C GLY A 51 0.45 6.30 38.65
N ILE A 52 0.14 5.68 39.80
CA ILE A 52 -0.82 4.60 40.12
C ILE A 52 -0.18 3.19 40.07
N ASP A 53 0.30 2.59 41.18
CA ASP A 53 -0.34 2.24 42.48
C ASP A 53 -1.39 1.12 42.36
N GLN A 54 -1.08 -0.07 42.90
CA GLN A 54 -1.98 -0.84 43.79
C GLN A 54 -1.24 -2.03 44.45
N SER A 55 -1.49 -2.13 45.77
CA SER A 55 -1.06 -3.09 46.82
C SER A 55 -1.62 -4.53 46.65
N PRO A 56 -1.54 -5.48 47.61
CA PRO A 56 -0.87 -5.53 48.93
C PRO A 56 -0.05 -6.80 49.24
N ASP A 57 0.60 -6.75 50.41
CA ASP A 57 1.21 -7.82 51.20
C ASP A 57 0.36 -9.10 51.33
N ASP A 58 1.03 -10.26 51.24
CA ASP A 58 0.61 -11.47 51.94
C ASP A 58 1.86 -12.22 52.45
N ASP A 59 2.01 -12.19 53.77
CA ASP A 59 2.96 -12.95 54.55
C ASP A 59 2.57 -14.43 54.56
N ILE A 60 3.43 -15.32 54.06
CA ILE A 60 3.35 -16.75 54.37
C ILE A 60 4.71 -17.27 54.83
N VAL A 61 4.76 -17.53 56.13
CA VAL A 61 5.77 -18.26 56.90
C VAL A 61 5.59 -19.76 56.66
N ILE A 62 6.64 -20.49 56.23
CA ILE A 62 6.80 -21.94 56.49
C ILE A 62 8.29 -22.28 56.73
N PRO A 63 8.62 -23.20 57.66
CA PRO A 63 9.90 -23.25 58.38
C PRO A 63 10.98 -24.16 57.78
N GLU A 64 12.21 -23.77 58.11
CA GLU A 64 13.39 -24.55 58.50
C GLU A 64 13.38 -26.07 58.28
N LEU A 65 14.23 -26.53 57.36
CA LEU A 65 14.85 -27.86 57.34
C LEU A 65 16.28 -27.70 56.80
N VAL A 66 17.23 -27.51 57.71
CA VAL A 66 18.67 -27.70 57.47
C VAL A 66 18.99 -29.19 57.64
N PRO A 67 19.75 -29.80 56.72
CA PRO A 67 21.03 -30.35 57.16
C PRO A 67 22.18 -30.10 56.17
N GLU A 68 23.13 -29.28 56.61
CA GLU A 68 24.58 -29.50 56.63
C GLU A 68 25.19 -30.56 55.69
N ILE A 69 25.84 -30.17 54.59
CA ILE A 69 26.97 -30.94 54.01
C ILE A 69 28.06 -30.00 53.43
N GLN A 70 29.10 -29.82 54.25
CA GLN A 70 30.55 -29.81 53.97
C GLN A 70 31.11 -29.00 52.79
N THR A 71 31.83 -27.95 53.17
CA THR A 71 32.80 -27.20 52.37
C THR A 71 34.04 -28.05 52.04
N GLY A 72 34.33 -28.20 50.75
CA GLY A 72 35.61 -28.69 50.24
C GLY A 72 36.08 -27.82 49.08
N PRO A 73 37.28 -27.23 49.12
CA PRO A 73 37.80 -26.44 48.01
C PRO A 73 38.53 -27.39 47.04
N GLN A 74 38.16 -27.42 45.75
CA GLN A 74 39.05 -27.96 44.73
C GLN A 74 39.20 -27.06 43.50
N ALA A 75 40.48 -26.75 43.31
CA ALA A 75 41.09 -25.92 42.30
C ALA A 75 40.70 -26.25 40.86
N SER A 76 40.69 -25.21 40.06
CA SER A 76 40.67 -25.22 38.61
C SER A 76 41.88 -25.98 38.05
N VAL A 77 41.64 -27.21 37.60
CA VAL A 77 42.61 -27.95 36.80
C VAL A 77 42.42 -27.59 35.33
N THR A 78 43.19 -26.61 34.90
CA THR A 78 43.51 -26.41 33.50
C THR A 78 44.35 -27.58 32.96
N SER A 79 44.26 -27.79 31.65
CA SER A 79 45.24 -28.47 30.80
C SER A 79 45.21 -30.01 30.74
N ARG A 80 44.48 -30.54 29.75
CA ARG A 80 44.98 -31.62 28.88
C ARG A 80 44.03 -31.94 27.72
N VAL A 81 44.08 -31.15 26.64
CA VAL A 81 44.11 -31.70 25.26
C VAL A 81 44.88 -30.72 24.39
N ARG A 82 46.19 -30.95 24.28
CA ARG A 82 47.04 -30.29 23.29
C ARG A 82 47.29 -31.26 22.14
N ARG A 83 46.96 -30.78 20.93
CA ARG A 83 47.54 -31.12 19.61
C ARG A 83 47.14 -32.46 18.97
N ARG A 84 46.40 -32.31 17.87
CA ARG A 84 46.94 -32.72 16.55
C ARG A 84 46.94 -31.53 15.59
N ARG A 85 48.15 -31.16 15.15
CA ARG A 85 48.43 -30.22 14.06
C ARG A 85 48.19 -30.91 12.71
N ARG A 86 47.52 -30.21 11.78
CA ARG A 86 47.84 -30.17 10.33
C ARG A 86 47.42 -28.78 9.85
N LYS A 87 48.35 -27.83 9.80
CA LYS A 87 49.12 -27.39 8.62
C LYS A 87 48.22 -26.98 7.44
N GLN A 88 48.27 -25.66 7.18
CA GLN A 88 48.13 -24.98 5.89
C GLN A 88 46.80 -25.11 5.15
N GLY A 89 45.91 -24.16 5.42
CA GLY A 89 44.86 -23.70 4.49
C GLY A 89 44.68 -22.21 4.76
N GLY A 90 45.23 -21.36 3.90
CA GLY A 90 45.52 -19.96 4.19
C GLY A 90 44.30 -19.10 4.52
N LEU A 91 44.60 -17.89 4.99
CA LEU A 91 43.73 -16.72 5.14
C LEU A 91 42.92 -16.36 3.86
N LEU A 92 43.01 -17.16 2.79
CA LEU A 92 42.28 -17.02 1.54
C LEU A 92 40.83 -17.50 1.65
N PHE A 93 40.51 -18.51 2.47
CA PHE A 93 39.13 -19.05 2.51
C PHE A 93 38.06 -18.07 3.04
N PRO A 94 38.28 -17.33 4.16
CA PRO A 94 37.32 -16.31 4.60
C PRO A 94 37.30 -15.07 3.68
N LEU A 95 38.41 -14.73 3.02
CA LEU A 95 38.46 -13.63 2.04
C LEU A 95 37.72 -13.96 0.74
N VAL A 96 37.80 -15.20 0.25
CA VAL A 96 37.06 -15.66 -0.93
C VAL A 96 35.57 -15.76 -0.61
N CYS A 97 35.18 -16.32 0.55
CA CYS A 97 33.78 -16.38 0.95
C CYS A 97 33.19 -14.98 1.21
N GLY A 98 33.93 -14.09 1.86
CA GLY A 98 33.53 -12.70 2.09
C GLY A 98 33.43 -11.90 0.79
N GLY A 99 34.37 -12.08 -0.14
CA GLY A 99 34.35 -11.46 -1.46
C GLY A 99 33.19 -11.93 -2.33
N VAL A 100 32.90 -13.23 -2.33
CA VAL A 100 31.72 -13.79 -3.04
C VAL A 100 30.42 -13.29 -2.40
N LEU A 101 30.33 -13.25 -1.06
CA LEU A 101 29.15 -12.72 -0.37
C LEU A 101 28.91 -11.24 -0.71
N LEU A 102 29.96 -10.41 -0.68
CA LEU A 102 29.88 -9.00 -1.06
C LEU A 102 29.49 -8.84 -2.52
N LEU A 103 30.05 -9.67 -3.42
CA LEU A 103 29.68 -9.67 -4.84
C LEU A 103 28.22 -10.07 -5.04
N VAL A 104 27.72 -11.07 -4.33
CA VAL A 104 26.30 -11.45 -4.36
C VAL A 104 25.43 -10.32 -3.84
N ILE A 105 25.81 -9.67 -2.74
CA ILE A 105 25.07 -8.53 -2.18
C ILE A 105 25.06 -7.35 -3.17
N THR A 106 26.19 -7.01 -3.78
CA THR A 106 26.26 -5.91 -4.76
C THR A 106 25.49 -6.25 -6.04
N VAL A 107 25.55 -7.49 -6.51
CA VAL A 107 24.76 -7.95 -7.67
C VAL A 107 23.27 -7.92 -7.35
N VAL A 108 22.85 -8.43 -6.19
CA VAL A 108 21.44 -8.37 -5.75
C VAL A 108 20.98 -6.93 -5.58
N TRP A 109 21.81 -6.07 -5.00
CA TRP A 109 21.50 -4.64 -4.85
C TRP A 109 21.37 -3.96 -6.22
N PHE A 110 22.29 -4.20 -7.15
CA PHE A 110 22.29 -3.63 -8.49
C PHE A 110 21.12 -4.13 -9.36
N LEU A 111 20.82 -5.43 -9.32
CA LEU A 111 19.68 -6.02 -10.04
C LEU A 111 18.33 -5.53 -9.50
N ASN A 112 18.29 -5.15 -8.21
CA ASN A 112 17.09 -4.70 -7.52
C ASN A 112 17.03 -3.16 -7.39
N ASP A 113 18.04 -2.42 -7.88
CA ASP A 113 18.08 -0.96 -7.83
C ASP A 113 17.25 -0.39 -9.00
N PRO A 114 16.08 0.24 -8.73
CA PRO A 114 15.27 0.86 -9.76
C PRO A 114 15.97 2.05 -10.45
N SER A 115 17.09 2.54 -9.91
CA SER A 115 17.89 3.59 -10.54
C SER A 115 18.39 3.19 -11.93
N ARG A 116 18.57 1.89 -12.21
CA ARG A 116 18.98 1.38 -13.54
C ARG A 116 18.02 1.76 -14.67
N PHE A 117 16.77 2.08 -14.33
CA PHE A 117 15.75 2.48 -15.29
C PHE A 117 15.52 3.99 -15.37
N ARG A 118 16.19 4.81 -14.55
CA ARG A 118 16.04 6.27 -14.61
C ARG A 118 16.42 6.78 -16.00
N GLY A 119 15.53 7.59 -16.59
CA GLY A 119 15.68 8.11 -17.95
C GLY A 119 15.34 7.12 -19.07
N SER A 120 15.37 5.81 -18.83
CA SER A 120 15.04 4.78 -19.83
C SER A 120 13.53 4.59 -20.05
N LEU A 121 12.71 4.96 -19.06
CA LEU A 121 11.26 4.83 -19.11
C LEU A 121 10.59 6.12 -19.59
N THR A 122 11.07 6.65 -20.71
CA THR A 122 10.62 7.92 -21.29
C THR A 122 10.20 7.73 -22.74
N GLY A 123 9.36 8.63 -23.25
CA GLY A 123 8.96 8.65 -24.66
C GLY A 123 7.46 8.87 -24.87
N GLU A 124 6.97 8.49 -26.05
CA GLU A 124 5.54 8.53 -26.37
C GLU A 124 4.93 7.13 -26.34
N LEU A 125 3.72 7.03 -25.80
CA LEU A 125 2.88 5.84 -25.81
C LEU A 125 1.50 6.18 -26.39
N THR A 126 0.76 5.14 -26.76
CA THR A 126 -0.63 5.26 -27.19
C THR A 126 -1.55 4.54 -26.20
N ALA A 127 -2.62 5.21 -25.81
CA ALA A 127 -3.74 4.62 -25.10
C ALA A 127 -4.91 4.42 -26.06
N VAL A 128 -5.49 3.23 -26.06
CA VAL A 128 -6.67 2.90 -26.88
C VAL A 128 -7.91 3.00 -26.01
N ILE A 129 -9.01 3.54 -26.53
CA ILE A 129 -10.30 3.51 -25.84
C ILE A 129 -10.72 2.05 -25.59
N ALA A 130 -11.15 1.74 -24.37
CA ALA A 130 -11.56 0.41 -23.97
C ALA A 130 -13.01 0.42 -23.47
N GLU A 131 -13.67 -0.72 -23.60
CA GLU A 131 -15.03 -0.90 -23.12
C GLU A 131 -15.05 -1.20 -21.61
N PRO A 132 -16.01 -0.66 -20.84
CA PRO A 132 -16.13 -0.90 -19.39
C PRO A 132 -16.20 -2.38 -18.99
N GLU A 133 -16.69 -3.25 -19.86
CA GLU A 133 -16.82 -4.70 -19.68
C GLU A 133 -15.46 -5.38 -19.46
N SER A 134 -14.35 -4.73 -19.84
CA SER A 134 -12.99 -5.19 -19.51
C SER A 134 -12.65 -5.12 -18.02
N LEU A 135 -13.47 -4.46 -17.20
CA LEU A 135 -13.26 -4.30 -15.76
C LEU A 135 -13.89 -5.47 -14.98
N GLU A 136 -13.24 -6.63 -15.05
CA GLU A 136 -13.66 -7.79 -14.27
C GLU A 136 -13.54 -7.53 -12.76
N PRO A 137 -14.52 -7.95 -11.95
CA PRO A 137 -14.41 -7.87 -10.50
C PRO A 137 -13.20 -8.62 -9.97
N ARG A 138 -12.54 -8.06 -8.94
CA ARG A 138 -11.42 -8.71 -8.25
C ARG A 138 -11.81 -9.04 -6.81
N THR A 139 -11.17 -10.05 -6.24
CA THR A 139 -11.45 -10.50 -4.88
C THR A 139 -10.25 -10.31 -3.97
N ILE A 140 -10.53 -10.04 -2.70
CA ILE A 140 -9.59 -10.03 -1.59
C ILE A 140 -9.80 -11.33 -0.82
N ASP A 141 -8.72 -12.07 -0.58
CA ASP A 141 -8.74 -13.30 0.19
C ASP A 141 -8.38 -13.05 1.66
N ALA A 142 -8.89 -13.91 2.56
CA ALA A 142 -8.61 -13.86 3.99
C ALA A 142 -7.12 -14.05 4.29
N GLU A 143 -6.38 -14.76 3.42
CA GLU A 143 -4.93 -14.96 3.54
C GLU A 143 -4.12 -13.65 3.64
N LEU A 144 -4.67 -12.53 3.15
CA LEU A 144 -4.03 -11.22 3.23
C LEU A 144 -3.97 -10.66 4.65
N VAL A 145 -4.76 -11.18 5.60
CA VAL A 145 -4.77 -10.73 7.00
C VAL A 145 -4.59 -11.90 7.96
N SER A 146 -3.37 -12.00 8.51
CA SER A 146 -3.10 -12.94 9.59
C SER A 146 -3.77 -12.49 10.89
N GLY A 147 -4.49 -13.39 11.55
CA GLY A 147 -5.02 -13.18 12.91
C GLY A 147 -6.35 -12.43 13.02
N ALA A 148 -7.07 -12.21 11.91
CA ALA A 148 -8.40 -11.59 11.91
C ALA A 148 -9.41 -12.34 11.02
N ALA A 149 -9.29 -13.68 10.95
CA ALA A 149 -10.09 -14.52 10.06
C ALA A 149 -11.59 -14.45 10.38
N ASP A 150 -11.95 -14.44 11.67
CA ASP A 150 -13.35 -14.37 12.10
C ASP A 150 -13.97 -13.01 11.74
N THR A 151 -13.30 -11.91 12.09
CA THR A 151 -13.72 -10.55 11.70
C THR A 151 -13.82 -10.38 10.18
N PHE A 152 -12.91 -11.00 9.41
CA PHE A 152 -12.98 -10.98 7.95
C PHE A 152 -14.21 -11.74 7.44
N THR A 153 -14.52 -12.89 8.04
CA THR A 153 -15.72 -13.68 7.70
C THR A 153 -16.99 -12.87 7.97
N ASP A 154 -17.08 -12.25 9.17
CA ASP A 154 -18.21 -11.39 9.53
C ASP A 154 -18.36 -10.19 8.59
N LEU A 155 -17.24 -9.60 8.14
CA LEU A 155 -17.26 -8.52 7.16
C LEU A 155 -17.81 -9.00 5.81
N VAL A 156 -17.39 -10.18 5.34
CA VAL A 156 -17.88 -10.76 4.08
C VAL A 156 -19.38 -10.99 4.14
N GLU A 157 -19.89 -11.59 5.23
CA GLU A 157 -21.32 -11.80 5.43
C GLU A 157 -22.09 -10.47 5.44
N SER A 158 -21.59 -9.48 6.19
CA SER A 158 -22.19 -8.15 6.22
C SER A 158 -22.23 -7.47 4.84
N LEU A 159 -21.17 -7.63 4.05
CA LEU A 159 -21.09 -7.09 2.69
C LEU A 159 -21.97 -7.84 1.68
N ALA A 160 -22.28 -9.12 1.93
CA ALA A 160 -23.23 -9.88 1.11
C ALA A 160 -24.66 -9.34 1.29
N GLU A 161 -25.02 -8.97 2.52
CA GLU A 161 -26.31 -8.34 2.83
C GLU A 161 -26.37 -6.87 2.39
N ARG A 162 -25.31 -6.11 2.67
CA ARG A 162 -25.25 -4.65 2.47
C ARG A 162 -23.91 -4.24 1.84
N PRO A 163 -23.84 -4.22 0.49
CA PRO A 163 -22.62 -3.83 -0.20
C PRO A 163 -22.18 -2.39 0.14
N GLY A 164 -20.89 -2.23 0.42
CA GLY A 164 -20.25 -0.93 0.62
C GLY A 164 -20.09 -0.20 -0.71
N ARG A 165 -20.81 0.91 -0.91
CA ARG A 165 -20.82 1.65 -2.18
C ARG A 165 -20.22 3.04 -2.03
N ILE A 166 -19.22 3.35 -2.86
CA ILE A 166 -18.54 4.66 -2.87
C ILE A 166 -18.69 5.28 -4.25
N ARG A 167 -19.51 6.34 -4.32
CA ARG A 167 -19.73 7.09 -5.55
C ARG A 167 -18.85 8.32 -5.60
N SER A 168 -18.22 8.53 -6.75
CA SER A 168 -17.57 9.78 -7.15
C SER A 168 -18.15 10.26 -8.49
N ASN A 169 -17.68 11.40 -8.98
CA ASN A 169 -17.99 11.85 -10.34
C ASN A 169 -17.35 10.95 -11.42
N ALA A 170 -16.25 10.28 -11.08
CA ALA A 170 -15.47 9.47 -12.02
C ALA A 170 -15.93 8.01 -12.09
N MET A 171 -16.38 7.45 -10.97
CA MET A 171 -16.70 6.03 -10.85
C MET A 171 -17.55 5.71 -9.61
N LEU A 172 -18.19 4.55 -9.62
CA LEU A 172 -18.75 3.86 -8.47
C LEU A 172 -17.85 2.65 -8.13
N VAL A 173 -17.34 2.60 -6.90
CA VAL A 173 -16.64 1.42 -6.36
C VAL A 173 -17.61 0.70 -5.43
N THR A 174 -17.76 -0.61 -5.61
CA THR A 174 -18.61 -1.47 -4.78
C THR A 174 -17.76 -2.56 -4.13
N PHE A 175 -17.79 -2.62 -2.81
CA PHE A 175 -17.36 -3.76 -2.00
C PHE A 175 -18.57 -4.66 -1.74
N GLY A 176 -18.47 -5.95 -2.03
CA GLY A 176 -19.53 -6.93 -1.78
C GLY A 176 -18.96 -8.24 -1.25
N GLY A 177 -19.78 -9.05 -0.57
CA GLY A 177 -19.39 -10.37 -0.11
C GLY A 177 -19.84 -11.45 -1.09
N ALA A 178 -18.93 -12.33 -1.52
CA ALA A 178 -19.25 -13.50 -2.34
C ALA A 178 -18.21 -14.61 -2.10
N ASP A 179 -18.67 -15.86 -1.97
CA ASP A 179 -17.81 -17.06 -1.84
C ASP A 179 -16.74 -16.95 -0.75
N GLY A 180 -17.08 -16.39 0.41
CA GLY A 180 -16.14 -16.19 1.51
C GLY A 180 -15.08 -15.11 1.26
N ARG A 181 -15.23 -14.30 0.20
CA ARG A 181 -14.29 -13.26 -0.20
C ARG A 181 -14.95 -11.90 -0.29
N VAL A 182 -14.15 -10.85 -0.13
CA VAL A 182 -14.57 -9.48 -0.45
C VAL A 182 -14.34 -9.25 -1.93
N SER A 183 -15.42 -9.12 -2.69
CA SER A 183 -15.41 -8.71 -4.09
C SER A 183 -15.34 -7.18 -4.21
N VAL A 184 -14.58 -6.71 -5.19
CA VAL A 184 -14.47 -5.31 -5.58
C VAL A 184 -14.86 -5.18 -7.04
N ARG A 185 -15.82 -4.31 -7.31
CA ARG A 185 -16.24 -3.93 -8.66
C ARG A 185 -16.14 -2.42 -8.84
N VAL A 186 -15.76 -1.99 -10.04
CA VAL A 186 -15.72 -0.58 -10.39
C VAL A 186 -16.51 -0.33 -11.67
N GLU A 187 -17.37 0.69 -11.62
CA GLU A 187 -18.20 1.11 -12.75
C GLU A 187 -17.85 2.56 -13.14
N PRO A 188 -17.48 2.83 -14.40
CA PRO A 188 -17.22 4.19 -14.89
C PRO A 188 -18.42 5.14 -14.76
N GLY A 189 -18.16 6.41 -14.46
CA GLY A 189 -19.15 7.48 -14.51
C GLY A 189 -19.30 8.07 -15.92
N ALA A 190 -20.49 8.57 -16.27
CA ALA A 190 -20.84 9.04 -17.62
C ALA A 190 -19.94 10.13 -18.23
N GLY A 191 -19.20 10.90 -17.41
CA GLY A 191 -18.25 11.93 -17.88
C GLY A 191 -16.85 11.41 -18.19
N PHE A 192 -16.62 10.11 -18.02
CA PHE A 192 -15.32 9.47 -18.12
C PHE A 192 -15.41 8.28 -19.09
N ARG A 193 -14.28 7.97 -19.71
CA ARG A 193 -14.10 6.77 -20.52
C ARG A 193 -12.90 5.98 -20.04
N LEU A 194 -12.94 4.68 -20.28
CA LEU A 194 -11.82 3.81 -20.01
C LEU A 194 -10.82 3.86 -21.17
N VAL A 195 -9.54 3.94 -20.85
CA VAL A 195 -8.45 3.83 -21.83
C VAL A 195 -7.43 2.81 -21.35
N ARG A 196 -6.88 2.02 -22.27
CA ARG A 196 -5.85 1.00 -22.02
C ARG A 196 -4.51 1.40 -22.59
N VAL A 197 -3.45 1.29 -21.79
CA VAL A 197 -2.05 1.50 -22.18
C VAL A 197 -1.34 0.15 -22.12
N SER A 198 -0.85 -0.34 -23.26
CA SER A 198 -0.10 -1.60 -23.30
C SER A 198 1.25 -1.46 -22.59
N LEU A 199 1.55 -2.38 -21.68
CA LEU A 199 2.86 -2.47 -21.01
C LEU A 199 3.95 -3.00 -21.96
N ALA A 200 3.57 -3.55 -23.11
CA ALA A 200 4.49 -3.98 -24.15
C ALA A 200 4.74 -2.89 -25.22
N ALA A 201 4.15 -1.69 -25.09
CA ALA A 201 4.19 -0.64 -26.11
C ALA A 201 5.58 -0.02 -26.32
N ALA A 202 6.48 -0.14 -25.34
CA ALA A 202 7.87 0.32 -25.44
C ALA A 202 8.82 -0.76 -24.93
N PRO A 203 9.99 -0.99 -25.57
CA PRO A 203 10.95 -2.01 -25.12
C PRO A 203 11.40 -1.83 -23.67
N GLY A 204 11.70 -0.59 -23.26
CA GLY A 204 12.11 -0.28 -21.88
C GLY A 204 11.00 -0.55 -20.86
N LEU A 205 9.75 -0.21 -21.19
CA LEU A 205 8.60 -0.52 -20.34
C LEU A 205 8.40 -2.03 -20.22
N LYS A 206 8.49 -2.77 -21.33
CA LYS A 206 8.36 -4.22 -21.36
C LYS A 206 9.43 -4.90 -20.50
N GLU A 207 10.69 -4.49 -20.63
CA GLU A 207 11.81 -5.01 -19.84
C GLU A 207 11.63 -4.71 -18.35
N PHE A 208 11.25 -3.48 -18.01
CA PHE A 208 10.97 -3.09 -16.63
C PHE A 208 9.86 -3.94 -16.02
N VAL A 209 8.75 -4.13 -16.73
CA VAL A 209 7.63 -4.95 -16.23
C VAL A 209 8.07 -6.39 -16.02
N ALA A 210 8.88 -6.94 -16.93
CA ALA A 210 9.42 -8.28 -16.81
C ALA A 210 10.32 -8.45 -15.57
N SER A 211 11.14 -7.45 -15.21
CA SER A 211 12.05 -7.57 -14.07
C SER A 211 11.45 -7.12 -12.73
N GLU A 212 10.61 -6.07 -12.74
CA GLU A 212 10.20 -5.37 -11.52
C GLU A 212 8.77 -5.71 -11.04
N SER A 213 7.91 -6.27 -11.89
CA SER A 213 6.49 -6.51 -11.56
C SER A 213 6.32 -7.26 -10.24
N SER A 214 7.08 -8.34 -10.03
CA SER A 214 7.04 -9.14 -8.80
C SER A 214 7.43 -8.34 -7.56
N ARG A 215 8.44 -7.46 -7.66
CA ARG A 215 8.85 -6.58 -6.55
C ARG A 215 7.79 -5.54 -6.24
N LEU A 216 7.27 -4.89 -7.28
CA LEU A 216 6.22 -3.89 -7.15
C LEU A 216 4.95 -4.46 -6.54
N ASP A 217 4.60 -5.69 -6.91
CA ASP A 217 3.42 -6.38 -6.41
C ASP A 217 3.57 -6.81 -4.94
N ARG A 218 4.79 -7.15 -4.50
CA ARG A 218 5.07 -7.30 -3.04
C ARG A 218 4.85 -6.00 -2.27
N LEU A 219 5.26 -4.86 -2.81
CA LEU A 219 5.02 -3.55 -2.18
C LEU A 219 3.51 -3.24 -2.12
N ARG A 220 2.77 -3.52 -3.20
CA ARG A 220 1.31 -3.37 -3.23
C ARG A 220 0.63 -4.26 -2.19
N ARG A 221 0.97 -5.56 -2.12
CA ARG A 221 0.42 -6.49 -1.13
C ARG A 221 0.65 -6.00 0.30
N LYS A 222 1.85 -5.50 0.60
CA LYS A 222 2.14 -4.92 1.92
C LYS A 222 1.22 -3.73 2.25
N ASP A 223 1.03 -2.82 1.30
CA ASP A 223 0.11 -1.70 1.47
C ASP A 223 -1.33 -2.20 1.67
N LEU A 224 -1.79 -3.17 0.85
CA LEU A 224 -3.12 -3.77 0.95
C LEU A 224 -3.38 -4.42 2.31
N THR A 225 -2.47 -5.29 2.78
CA THR A 225 -2.58 -5.91 4.11
C THR A 225 -2.70 -4.87 5.20
N THR A 226 -1.86 -3.81 5.16
CA THR A 226 -1.91 -2.72 6.15
C THR A 226 -3.27 -2.03 6.15
N GLN A 227 -3.82 -1.74 4.98
CA GLN A 227 -5.09 -1.01 4.84
C GLN A 227 -6.29 -1.90 5.16
N LEU A 228 -6.22 -3.19 4.85
CA LEU A 228 -7.26 -4.16 5.17
C LEU A 228 -7.34 -4.43 6.68
N SER A 229 -6.20 -4.61 7.36
CA SER A 229 -6.19 -4.71 8.83
C SER A 229 -6.81 -3.47 9.49
N LYS A 230 -6.51 -2.28 8.95
CA LYS A 230 -7.11 -1.03 9.43
C LYS A 230 -8.63 -0.99 9.20
N LEU A 231 -9.09 -1.38 8.01
CA LEU A 231 -10.52 -1.49 7.69
C LEU A 231 -11.21 -2.41 8.69
N LEU A 232 -10.70 -3.63 8.89
CA LEU A 232 -11.29 -4.62 9.78
C LEU A 232 -11.41 -4.10 11.22
N ALA A 233 -10.37 -3.45 11.74
CA ALA A 233 -10.40 -2.86 13.08
C ALA A 233 -11.45 -1.74 13.22
N GLU A 234 -11.50 -0.81 12.25
CA GLU A 234 -12.48 0.29 12.27
C GLU A 234 -13.91 -0.22 12.06
N TRP A 235 -14.09 -1.23 11.21
CA TRP A 235 -15.38 -1.86 10.95
C TRP A 235 -15.88 -2.64 12.16
N GLN A 236 -15.02 -3.43 12.81
CA GLN A 236 -15.34 -4.14 14.04
C GLN A 236 -15.74 -3.16 15.14
N THR A 237 -15.00 -2.06 15.29
CA THR A 237 -15.33 -1.02 16.28
C THR A 237 -16.72 -0.41 16.02
N ALA A 238 -17.08 -0.14 14.76
CA ALA A 238 -18.42 0.35 14.42
C ALA A 238 -19.49 -0.68 14.77
N ARG A 239 -19.25 -1.96 14.43
CA ARG A 239 -20.15 -3.08 14.75
C ARG A 239 -20.36 -3.26 16.26
N ASP A 240 -19.28 -3.21 17.05
CA ASP A 240 -19.33 -3.38 18.51
C ASP A 240 -20.12 -2.23 19.19
N ASN A 241 -20.14 -1.06 18.56
CA ASN A 241 -20.92 0.09 19.01
C ASN A 241 -22.34 0.16 18.42
N ASP A 242 -22.77 -0.85 17.66
CA ASP A 242 -24.05 -0.86 16.90
C ASP A 242 -24.20 0.34 15.93
N GLU A 243 -23.09 0.80 15.37
CA GLU A 243 -23.02 1.89 14.40
C GLU A 243 -22.89 1.38 12.96
N LEU A 244 -23.46 2.13 12.00
CA LEU A 244 -23.23 1.87 10.59
C LEU A 244 -21.81 2.29 10.20
N PHE A 245 -21.08 1.41 9.51
CA PHE A 245 -19.77 1.75 8.98
C PHE A 245 -19.88 2.70 7.76
N ASP A 246 -19.59 3.98 7.96
CA ASP A 246 -19.71 5.05 6.96
C ASP A 246 -18.36 5.47 6.33
N ARG A 247 -17.24 4.91 6.81
CA ARG A 247 -15.88 5.30 6.42
C ARG A 247 -15.39 4.68 5.10
N TRP A 248 -16.26 4.00 4.36
CA TRP A 248 -15.98 3.46 3.03
C TRP A 248 -15.21 4.38 2.08
N PRO A 249 -15.49 5.72 2.00
CA PRO A 249 -14.76 6.61 1.11
C PRO A 249 -13.24 6.64 1.34
N SER A 250 -12.79 6.44 2.58
CA SER A 250 -11.36 6.41 2.94
C SER A 250 -10.62 5.20 2.36
N TYR A 251 -11.34 4.15 1.97
CA TYR A 251 -10.80 2.90 1.46
C TYR A 251 -10.93 2.74 -0.05
N ARG A 252 -11.53 3.72 -0.75
CA ARG A 252 -11.73 3.69 -2.20
C ARG A 252 -10.42 3.42 -2.93
N ASP A 253 -9.39 4.22 -2.67
CA ASP A 253 -8.13 4.15 -3.42
C ASP A 253 -7.13 3.16 -2.79
N THR A 254 -7.13 3.05 -1.48
CA THR A 254 -6.15 2.27 -0.71
C THR A 254 -6.46 0.79 -0.66
N LEU A 255 -7.74 0.41 -0.78
CA LEU A 255 -8.19 -0.96 -0.80
C LEU A 255 -8.93 -1.30 -2.10
N GLY A 256 -9.93 -0.49 -2.47
CA GLY A 256 -10.78 -0.75 -3.65
C GLY A 256 -9.95 -0.78 -4.93
N LEU A 257 -9.40 0.36 -5.34
CA LEU A 257 -8.59 0.44 -6.56
C LEU A 257 -7.30 -0.39 -6.47
N ALA A 258 -6.66 -0.44 -5.30
CA ALA A 258 -5.46 -1.25 -5.10
C ALA A 258 -5.69 -2.76 -5.27
N THR A 259 -6.92 -3.24 -5.08
CA THR A 259 -7.32 -4.63 -5.35
C THR A 259 -7.49 -4.89 -6.85
N MET A 260 -7.91 -3.88 -7.62
CA MET A 260 -8.16 -3.99 -9.06
C MET A 260 -6.89 -4.04 -9.92
N VAL A 261 -5.72 -3.77 -9.33
CA VAL A 261 -4.45 -3.61 -10.05
C VAL A 261 -3.36 -4.55 -9.51
N GLY A 262 -2.36 -4.81 -10.35
CA GLY A 262 -1.12 -5.45 -9.96
C GLY A 262 -0.10 -4.42 -9.44
N GLY A 263 1.14 -4.87 -9.31
CA GLY A 263 2.24 -4.03 -8.81
C GLY A 263 2.45 -2.77 -9.65
N VAL A 264 2.46 -2.89 -10.97
CA VAL A 264 2.78 -1.76 -11.85
C VAL A 264 1.68 -0.70 -11.76
N GLY A 265 0.42 -1.10 -11.89
CA GLY A 265 -0.74 -0.22 -11.80
C GLY A 265 -0.87 0.48 -10.45
N HIS A 266 -0.58 -0.21 -9.35
CA HIS A 266 -0.62 0.42 -8.01
C HIS A 266 0.36 1.59 -7.87
N HIS A 267 1.51 1.51 -8.54
CA HIS A 267 2.54 2.54 -8.55
C HIS A 267 2.50 3.43 -9.80
N ALA A 268 1.49 3.30 -10.65
CA ALA A 268 1.30 4.14 -11.82
C ALA A 268 0.19 5.18 -11.61
N ILE A 269 0.41 6.38 -12.16
CA ILE A 269 -0.58 7.46 -12.20
C ILE A 269 -0.63 8.09 -13.60
N ALA A 270 -1.83 8.48 -14.02
CA ALA A 270 -2.04 9.30 -15.19
C ALA A 270 -2.22 10.76 -14.75
N VAL A 271 -1.31 11.64 -15.15
CA VAL A 271 -1.33 13.07 -14.79
C VAL A 271 -1.95 13.88 -15.93
N THR A 272 -3.01 14.61 -15.62
CA THR A 272 -3.77 15.44 -16.58
C THR A 272 -3.81 16.88 -16.08
N GLY A 273 -2.83 17.68 -16.47
CA GLY A 273 -2.67 19.04 -15.96
C GLY A 273 -2.44 19.06 -14.44
N ARG A 274 -3.49 19.31 -13.66
CA ARG A 274 -3.46 19.33 -12.18
C ARG A 274 -4.08 18.11 -11.51
N GLN A 275 -4.60 17.15 -12.27
CA GLN A 275 -5.24 15.96 -11.71
C GLN A 275 -4.30 14.75 -11.84
N GLU A 276 -4.25 13.95 -10.78
CA GLU A 276 -3.62 12.63 -10.79
C GLU A 276 -4.73 11.58 -10.76
N LEU A 277 -4.77 10.74 -11.79
CA LEU A 277 -5.74 9.69 -11.97
C LEU A 277 -5.05 8.35 -11.67
N ARG A 278 -5.60 7.60 -10.71
CA ARG A 278 -5.07 6.28 -10.36
C ARG A 278 -5.33 5.29 -11.49
N CYS A 279 -4.41 4.34 -11.66
CA CYS A 279 -4.70 3.15 -12.46
C CYS A 279 -5.95 2.47 -11.87
N LEU A 280 -6.92 2.22 -12.71
CA LEU A 280 -8.20 1.61 -12.34
C LEU A 280 -8.10 0.09 -12.32
N PHE A 281 -7.41 -0.47 -13.31
CA PHE A 281 -7.32 -1.91 -13.51
C PHE A 281 -5.99 -2.28 -14.19
N GLU A 282 -5.48 -3.46 -13.88
CA GLU A 282 -4.33 -4.06 -14.55
C GLU A 282 -4.68 -5.49 -14.94
N GLY A 283 -4.54 -5.79 -16.22
CA GLY A 283 -4.92 -7.06 -16.81
C GLY A 283 -4.44 -7.12 -18.26
N ASP A 284 -4.25 -8.34 -18.78
CA ASP A 284 -3.88 -8.57 -20.19
C ASP A 284 -2.65 -7.78 -20.66
N GLY A 285 -1.68 -7.61 -19.76
CA GLY A 285 -0.46 -6.84 -20.04
C GLY A 285 -0.70 -5.36 -20.31
N ALA A 286 -1.78 -4.78 -19.76
CA ALA A 286 -2.12 -3.37 -19.92
C ALA A 286 -2.54 -2.71 -18.60
N LEU A 287 -2.36 -1.39 -18.56
CA LEU A 287 -2.88 -0.52 -17.50
C LEU A 287 -4.12 0.21 -18.01
N TYR A 288 -5.15 0.26 -17.19
CA TYR A 288 -6.40 0.91 -17.54
C TYR A 288 -6.62 2.14 -16.68
N PHE A 289 -7.01 3.25 -17.30
CA PHE A 289 -7.28 4.51 -16.62
C PHE A 289 -8.65 5.05 -16.99
N LEU A 290 -9.36 5.61 -16.02
CA LEU A 290 -10.55 6.42 -16.28
C LEU A 290 -10.13 7.86 -16.52
N VAL A 291 -10.37 8.35 -17.73
CA VAL A 291 -10.03 9.71 -18.14
C VAL A 291 -11.27 10.48 -18.58
N PRO A 292 -11.31 11.81 -18.43
CA PRO A 292 -12.41 12.62 -18.98
C PRO A 292 -12.59 12.39 -20.48
N VAL A 293 -13.83 12.34 -20.97
CA VAL A 293 -14.14 12.08 -22.39
C VAL A 293 -13.56 13.10 -23.38
N LYS A 294 -13.12 14.27 -22.93
CA LYS A 294 -12.45 15.26 -23.79
C LYS A 294 -10.93 15.16 -23.76
N LEU A 295 -10.36 14.26 -22.95
CA LEU A 295 -8.93 14.16 -22.74
C LEU A 295 -8.25 13.31 -23.82
N ASN A 296 -7.40 13.95 -24.60
CA ASN A 296 -6.69 13.37 -25.74
C ASN A 296 -5.19 13.13 -25.47
N ARG A 297 -4.65 13.64 -24.35
CA ARG A 297 -3.28 13.38 -23.90
C ARG A 297 -3.17 13.41 -22.38
N PHE A 298 -2.29 12.59 -21.82
CA PHE A 298 -1.88 12.63 -20.41
C PHE A 298 -0.44 12.16 -20.24
N GLN A 299 0.13 12.34 -19.05
CA GLN A 299 1.44 11.76 -18.71
C GLN A 299 1.24 10.49 -17.88
N LEU A 300 1.86 9.39 -18.28
CA LEU A 300 1.97 8.20 -17.44
C LEU A 300 3.25 8.32 -16.63
N THR A 301 3.09 8.46 -15.31
CA THR A 301 4.21 8.61 -14.39
C THR A 301 4.14 7.68 -13.19
N GLY A 302 5.23 7.63 -12.44
CA GLY A 302 5.31 6.94 -11.16
C GLY A 302 4.60 7.65 -10.02
N ARG A 303 3.87 6.88 -9.22
CA ARG A 303 3.32 7.35 -7.95
C ARG A 303 4.42 7.47 -6.90
N ARG A 304 4.45 8.62 -6.22
CA ARG A 304 5.27 8.81 -5.02
C ARG A 304 4.64 8.12 -3.81
N ARG A 305 5.44 7.33 -3.10
CA ARG A 305 5.08 6.67 -1.83
C ARG A 305 5.30 7.60 -0.65
N SER A 306 4.77 7.23 0.52
CA SER A 306 4.94 7.97 1.77
C SER A 306 6.39 8.07 2.25
N ASP A 307 7.21 7.09 1.88
CA ASP A 307 8.66 7.08 2.11
C ASP A 307 9.45 7.94 1.10
N GLY A 308 8.75 8.65 0.20
CA GLY A 308 9.33 9.48 -0.85
C GLY A 308 9.82 8.72 -2.08
N SER A 309 9.83 7.38 -2.06
CA SER A 309 10.26 6.58 -3.20
C SER A 309 9.26 6.62 -4.37
N VAL A 310 9.78 6.41 -5.57
CA VAL A 310 8.99 6.26 -6.81
C VAL A 310 9.39 4.93 -7.46
N PRO A 311 8.75 3.81 -7.07
CA PRO A 311 9.17 2.48 -7.50
C PRO A 311 9.01 2.21 -9.00
N PHE A 312 8.11 2.94 -9.66
CA PHE A 312 7.87 2.90 -11.11
C PHE A 312 8.29 4.25 -11.71
N PRO A 313 9.57 4.47 -12.05
CA PRO A 313 10.08 5.79 -12.45
C PRO A 313 9.81 6.09 -13.93
N ALA A 314 8.58 5.88 -14.39
CA ALA A 314 8.17 6.17 -15.76
C ALA A 314 7.83 7.65 -15.97
N GLU A 315 8.08 8.14 -17.17
CA GLU A 315 7.77 9.50 -17.63
C GLU A 315 7.39 9.44 -19.13
N TYR A 316 6.23 8.87 -19.44
CA TYR A 316 5.73 8.77 -20.82
C TYR A 316 4.65 9.82 -21.11
N GLN A 317 4.69 10.40 -22.31
CA GLN A 317 3.55 11.13 -22.87
C GLN A 317 2.62 10.14 -23.55
N VAL A 318 1.36 10.10 -23.14
CA VAL A 318 0.37 9.16 -23.67
C VAL A 318 -0.67 9.89 -24.51
N ARG A 319 -0.80 9.50 -25.78
CA ARG A 319 -1.86 9.99 -26.68
C ARG A 319 -3.05 9.03 -26.65
N VAL A 320 -4.26 9.54 -26.50
CA VAL A 320 -5.50 8.74 -26.56
C VAL A 320 -5.96 8.65 -28.01
N VAL A 321 -6.22 7.43 -28.49
CA VAL A 321 -6.75 7.15 -29.83
C VAL A 321 -7.98 6.26 -29.76
N ALA A 322 -8.84 6.32 -30.78
CA ALA A 322 -9.96 5.40 -30.92
C ALA A 322 -9.47 3.96 -31.07
N ALA A 323 -10.31 2.99 -30.69
CA ALA A 323 -10.08 1.60 -31.06
C ALA A 323 -10.15 1.46 -32.59
N GLU A 324 -9.30 0.60 -33.16
CA GLU A 324 -9.34 0.30 -34.59
C GLU A 324 -10.74 -0.18 -34.97
N GLY A 325 -11.43 0.54 -35.85
CA GLY A 325 -12.80 0.21 -36.31
C GLY A 325 -13.94 0.99 -35.65
N GLN A 326 -13.69 1.91 -34.71
CA GLN A 326 -14.70 2.85 -34.21
C GLN A 326 -14.54 4.23 -34.89
N GLU A 327 -15.56 4.66 -35.65
CA GLU A 327 -15.65 6.05 -36.15
C GLU A 327 -15.83 7.04 -34.98
N PRO A 328 -15.36 8.29 -35.13
CA PRO A 328 -15.12 9.25 -34.05
C PRO A 328 -16.36 9.76 -33.31
#